data_AF-A0A922AIZ8-F1
#
_entry.id   AF-A0A922AIZ8-F1
#
_cell.length_a   1.000
_cell.length_b   1.000
_cell.length_c   1.000
_cell.angle_alpha   90.00
_cell.angle_beta   90.00
_cell.angle_gamma   90.00
#
_symmetry.space_group_name_H-M   'P 1'
#
loop_
_entity.id
_entity.type
_entity.pdbx_description
1 polymer ?
#
loop_
_entity_poly.entity_id
_entity_poly.type
_entity_poly.pdbx_seq_one_letter_code
_entity_poly.pdbx_strand_id
1 'polypeptide(L)'
;MCREREREREPEKETRAVRNAIVHGRTKVLYFESIANPTLEVANIPKLYRIAHDKGIKVVVDNTFAPMVISPALILVSWTF
;
A
#
# COMPACT_ATOMS: atom_id res chain seq x y z
N MET A 1 -33.49 -11.24 1.62
CA MET A 1 -32.19 -11.60 0.99
C MET A 1 -31.33 -10.33 0.92
N CYS A 2 -30.83 -9.89 2.08
CA CYS A 2 -30.01 -8.67 2.20
C CYS A 2 -28.56 -8.99 1.86
N ARG A 3 -27.89 -8.05 1.19
CA ARG A 3 -26.55 -8.17 0.60
C ARG A 3 -25.49 -8.51 1.66
N GLU A 4 -25.06 -9.75 1.73
CA GLU A 4 -23.91 -10.17 2.56
C GLU A 4 -22.57 -10.13 1.79
N ARG A 5 -22.52 -9.60 0.56
CA ARG A 5 -21.32 -9.61 -0.30
C ARG A 5 -20.52 -8.29 -0.37
N GLU A 6 -20.73 -7.35 0.55
CA GLU A 6 -20.00 -6.06 0.56
C GLU A 6 -18.93 -5.99 1.67
N ARG A 7 -18.68 -7.08 2.43
CA ARG A 7 -17.65 -7.16 3.48
C ARG A 7 -16.48 -8.09 3.14
N GLU A 8 -16.08 -8.19 1.87
CA GLU A 8 -14.68 -8.51 1.64
C GLU A 8 -13.89 -7.35 2.26
N ARG A 9 -13.09 -7.62 3.31
CA ARG A 9 -12.37 -6.57 4.05
C ARG A 9 -11.65 -5.70 3.02
N GLU A 10 -12.05 -4.43 2.89
CA GLU A 10 -11.43 -3.42 2.01
C GLU A 10 -9.89 -3.56 1.85
N PRO A 11 -9.10 -3.81 2.92
CA PRO A 11 -7.65 -4.02 2.78
C PRO A 11 -7.22 -5.24 1.93
N GLU A 12 -8.04 -6.28 1.78
CA GLU A 12 -7.73 -7.43 0.92
C GLU A 12 -8.02 -7.13 -0.56
N LYS A 13 -9.07 -6.36 -0.84
CA LYS A 13 -9.44 -5.94 -2.19
C LYS A 13 -8.33 -5.06 -2.80
N GLU A 14 -7.82 -4.11 -2.03
CA GLU A 14 -6.69 -3.25 -2.41
C GLU A 14 -5.45 -4.09 -2.74
N THR A 15 -5.07 -4.99 -1.83
CA THR A 15 -3.91 -5.89 -1.99
C THR A 15 -4.01 -6.72 -3.29
N ARG A 16 -5.20 -7.27 -3.59
CA ARG A 16 -5.44 -8.04 -4.81
C ARG A 16 -5.35 -7.19 -6.06
N ALA A 17 -5.92 -5.98 -6.03
CA ALA A 17 -5.85 -5.03 -7.15
C ALA A 17 -4.40 -4.66 -7.47
N VAL A 18 -3.59 -4.33 -6.46
CA VAL A 18 -2.16 -4.01 -6.60
C VAL A 18 -1.39 -5.19 -7.18
N ARG A 19 -1.63 -6.41 -6.68
CA ARG A 19 -0.96 -7.62 -7.19
C ARG A 19 -1.23 -7.84 -8.68
N ASN A 20 -2.46 -7.59 -9.13
CA ASN A 20 -2.87 -7.76 -10.54
C ASN A 20 -2.39 -6.62 -11.44
N ALA A 21 -2.27 -5.40 -10.91
CA ALA A 21 -1.83 -4.23 -11.68
C ALA A 21 -0.32 -4.24 -11.98
N ILE A 22 0.47 -4.95 -11.19
CA ILE A 22 1.92 -5.02 -11.39
C ILE A 22 2.26 -5.93 -12.58
N VAL A 23 2.90 -5.35 -13.59
CA VAL A 23 3.39 -6.05 -14.79
C VAL A 23 4.91 -6.17 -14.70
N HIS A 24 5.42 -7.41 -14.64
CA HIS A 24 6.85 -7.67 -14.55
C HIS A 24 7.60 -7.08 -15.76
N GLY A 25 8.78 -6.51 -15.53
CA GLY A 25 9.57 -5.83 -16.56
C GLY A 25 9.12 -4.41 -16.92
N ARG A 26 7.82 -4.07 -16.77
CA ARG A 26 7.29 -2.70 -17.00
C ARG A 26 7.17 -1.88 -15.72
N THR A 27 6.51 -2.41 -14.69
CA THR A 27 6.28 -1.67 -13.46
C THR A 27 7.59 -1.54 -12.68
N LYS A 28 8.03 -0.30 -12.44
CA LYS A 28 9.30 -0.01 -11.74
C LYS A 28 9.12 0.57 -10.35
N VAL A 29 7.98 1.25 -10.12
CA VAL A 29 7.68 1.95 -8.88
C VAL A 29 6.24 1.69 -8.46
N LEU A 30 6.01 1.48 -7.17
CA LEU A 30 4.71 1.52 -6.51
C LEU A 30 4.64 2.81 -5.68
N TYR A 31 3.67 3.66 -5.97
CA TYR A 31 3.43 4.91 -5.26
C TYR A 31 2.08 4.87 -4.56
N PHE A 32 2.02 5.30 -3.30
CA PHE A 32 0.76 5.50 -2.58
C PHE A 32 0.92 6.54 -1.47
N GLU A 33 -0.22 7.10 -1.05
CA GLU A 33 -0.30 8.00 0.10
C GLU A 33 -0.47 7.17 1.38
N SER A 34 0.25 7.53 2.43
CA SER A 34 0.11 6.91 3.76
C SER A 34 -1.29 7.10 4.34
N ILE A 35 -1.89 8.27 4.08
CA ILE A 35 -3.27 8.62 4.34
C ILE A 35 -3.80 9.26 3.06
N ALA A 36 -4.82 8.65 2.45
CA ALA A 36 -5.35 9.06 1.16
C ALA A 36 -6.07 10.42 1.26
N ASN A 37 -5.84 11.30 0.29
CA ASN A 37 -6.52 12.57 0.13
C ASN A 37 -7.60 12.47 -0.97
N PRO A 38 -8.87 12.86 -0.73
CA PRO A 38 -9.45 13.46 0.48
C PRO A 38 -10.13 12.46 1.43
N THR A 39 -10.11 11.17 1.12
CA THR A 39 -10.91 10.14 1.81
C THR A 39 -10.40 9.77 3.20
N LEU A 40 -9.17 10.17 3.54
CA LEU A 40 -8.46 9.90 4.79
C LEU A 40 -8.30 8.42 5.13
N GLU A 41 -8.31 7.56 4.11
CA GLU A 41 -8.09 6.13 4.26
C GLU A 41 -6.61 5.84 4.53
N VAL A 42 -6.33 4.98 5.51
CA VAL A 42 -4.96 4.63 5.89
C VAL A 42 -4.49 3.42 5.08
N ALA A 43 -3.42 3.61 4.30
CA ALA A 43 -2.85 2.55 3.49
C ALA A 43 -2.15 1.49 4.36
N ASN A 44 -2.27 0.21 3.98
CA ASN A 44 -1.53 -0.87 4.63
C ASN A 44 -0.09 -0.95 4.09
N ILE A 45 0.74 -0.01 4.50
CA ILE A 45 2.16 0.12 4.10
C ILE A 45 2.92 -1.22 4.16
N PRO A 46 2.81 -2.02 5.24
CA PRO A 46 3.54 -3.29 5.36
C PRO A 46 3.18 -4.32 4.27
N LYS A 47 1.88 -4.49 4.00
CA LYS A 47 1.41 -5.44 2.99
C LYS A 47 1.80 -4.97 1.59
N LEU A 48 1.60 -3.69 1.29
CA LEU A 48 1.95 -3.11 0.00
C LEU A 48 3.47 -3.19 -0.27
N TYR A 49 4.27 -2.93 0.75
CA TYR A 49 5.73 -3.06 0.67
C TYR A 49 6.15 -4.49 0.32
N ARG A 50 5.63 -5.51 1.01
CA ARG A 50 5.95 -6.91 0.73
C ARG A 50 5.63 -7.31 -0.72
N ILE A 51 4.46 -6.92 -1.22
CA ILE A 51 4.05 -7.22 -2.60
C ILE A 51 5.00 -6.59 -3.63
N ALA A 52 5.43 -5.35 -3.39
CA ALA A 52 6.36 -4.65 -4.27
C ALA A 52 7.77 -5.23 -4.18
N HIS A 53 8.25 -5.51 -2.97
CA HIS A 53 9.57 -6.07 -2.71
C HIS A 53 9.74 -7.46 -3.34
N ASP A 54 8.75 -8.35 -3.18
CA ASP A 54 8.74 -9.69 -3.81
C ASP A 54 8.90 -9.63 -5.35
N LYS A 55 8.51 -8.50 -5.95
CA LYS A 55 8.56 -8.26 -7.39
C LYS A 55 9.73 -7.36 -7.82
N GLY A 56 10.60 -6.95 -6.90
CA GLY A 56 11.75 -6.08 -7.17
C GLY A 56 11.38 -4.64 -7.52
N ILE A 57 10.23 -4.16 -7.04
CA ILE A 57 9.70 -2.83 -7.35
C ILE A 57 10.05 -1.85 -6.23
N LYS A 58 10.47 -0.63 -6.59
CA LYS A 58 10.72 0.42 -5.62
C LYS A 58 9.39 0.95 -5.06
N VAL A 59 9.35 1.25 -3.77
CA VAL A 59 8.17 1.81 -3.10
C VAL A 59 8.42 3.27 -2.77
N VAL A 60 7.45 4.12 -3.09
CA VAL A 60 7.43 5.53 -2.70
C VAL A 60 6.15 5.78 -1.91
N VAL A 61 6.31 6.35 -0.72
CA VAL A 61 5.20 6.66 0.18
C VAL A 61 5.11 8.16 0.33
N ASP A 62 3.96 8.74 0.00
CA ASP A 62 3.65 10.12 0.32
C ASP A 62 3.15 10.23 1.75
N ASN A 63 3.84 11.04 2.55
CA ASN A 63 3.58 11.22 3.98
C ASN A 63 3.08 12.64 4.32
N THR A 64 2.50 13.34 3.35
CA THR A 64 2.07 14.75 3.53
C THR A 64 1.10 14.94 4.71
N PHE A 65 0.17 14.00 4.93
CA PHE A 65 -0.81 14.08 6.03
C PHE A 65 -0.28 13.61 7.39
N ALA A 66 0.77 12.80 7.44
CA ALA A 66 1.24 12.16 8.67
C ALA A 66 2.75 12.33 8.96
N PRO A 67 3.36 13.52 8.74
CA PRO A 67 4.80 13.71 8.86
C PRO A 67 5.36 13.43 10.26
N MET A 68 4.57 13.69 11.31
CA MET A 68 4.97 13.44 12.70
C MET A 68 4.59 12.05 13.22
N VAL A 69 3.58 11.42 12.61
CA VAL A 69 3.04 10.12 13.08
C VAL A 69 3.80 8.96 12.45
N ILE A 70 4.12 9.09 11.16
CA ILE A 70 4.84 8.07 10.41
C ILE A 70 6.26 8.58 10.18
N SER A 71 7.23 7.97 10.87
CA SER A 71 8.64 8.31 10.66
C SER A 71 9.14 7.70 9.34
N PRO A 72 9.77 8.50 8.44
CA PRO A 72 10.38 7.98 7.21
C PRO A 72 11.43 6.89 7.47
N ALA A 73 12.15 6.99 8.59
CA ALA A 73 13.12 5.97 8.99
C ALA A 73 12.43 4.61 9.21
N LEU A 74 11.27 4.58 9.87
CA LEU A 74 10.55 3.33 10.14
C LEU A 74 10.04 2.66 8.85
N ILE A 75 9.68 3.43 7.81
CA ILE A 75 9.28 2.88 6.51
C ILE A 75 10.47 2.18 5.81
N LEU A 76 11.68 2.71 5.96
CA LEU A 76 12.87 2.17 5.29
C LEU A 76 13.49 0.97 6.02
N VAL A 77 13.50 0.99 7.36
CA VAL A 77 14.27 0.01 8.16
C VAL A 77 13.40 -1.14 8.71
N SER A 78 12.10 -0.93 8.96
CA SER A 78 11.31 -1.91 9.72
C SER A 78 10.70 -3.03 8.87
N TRP A 79 10.67 -2.87 7.55
CA TRP A 79 9.94 -3.77 6.63
C TRP A 79 10.86 -4.58 5.72
N THR A 80 12.17 -4.46 5.94
CA THR A 80 13.24 -5.14 5.21
C THR A 80 13.60 -6.52 5.80
N PHE A 81 12.87 -6.99 6.83
CA PHE A 81 13.08 -8.26 7.53
C PHE A 81 11.95 -9.27 7.29
#